data_AF-A0A538U451-F1
#
_entry.id   AF-A0A538U451-F1
#
_cell.length_a   1.000
_cell.length_b   1.000
_cell.length_c   1.000
_cell.angle_alpha   90.00
_cell.angle_beta   90.00
_cell.angle_gamma   90.00
#
_symmetry.space_group_name_H-M   'P 1'
#
loop_
_entity.id
_entity.type
_entity.pdbx_description
1 polymer ?
#
loop_
_entity_poly.entity_id
_entity_poly.type
_entity_poly.pdbx_seq_one_letter_code
_entity_poly.pdbx_strand_id
1 'polypeptide(L)'
;MVAHDGASTRVACIEPGWHVVTHRELDDPGEPRTAHLLARLRGNPPASRAAAEVLLVELLRSHGGPGVPRTCLHEGIMVTVSSSLVWMDEGGASYRHAEGRPCEHEYEDRTPLLSGAALPGAGR
;
A
#
# COMPACT_ATOMS: atom_id res chain seq x y z
N MET A 1 1.51 -10.49 -10.05
CA MET A 1 1.03 -11.09 -8.80
C MET A 1 1.41 -12.56 -8.78
N VAL A 2 1.92 -13.03 -7.64
CA VAL A 2 2.03 -14.47 -7.35
C VAL A 2 1.09 -14.75 -6.19
N ALA A 3 0.16 -15.69 -6.36
CA ALA A 3 -0.74 -16.16 -5.32
C ALA A 3 -0.56 -17.67 -5.12
N HIS A 4 -0.60 -18.11 -3.87
CA HIS A 4 -0.47 -19.53 -3.51
C HIS A 4 -1.54 -19.92 -2.50
N ASP A 5 -2.35 -20.92 -2.83
CA ASP A 5 -3.47 -21.38 -1.99
C ASP A 5 -3.14 -22.59 -1.11
N GLY A 6 -1.86 -22.97 -1.04
CA GLY A 6 -1.39 -24.14 -0.29
C GLY A 6 -1.24 -25.39 -1.15
N ALA A 7 -1.81 -25.42 -2.36
CA ALA A 7 -1.70 -26.53 -3.30
C ALA A 7 -1.17 -26.11 -4.67
N SER A 8 -1.45 -24.87 -5.09
CA SER A 8 -1.08 -24.38 -6.42
C SER A 8 -0.54 -22.94 -6.37
N THR A 9 0.44 -22.66 -7.22
CA THR A 9 0.95 -21.30 -7.47
C THR A 9 0.30 -20.77 -8.75
N ARG A 10 -0.34 -19.61 -8.67
CA ARG A 10 -0.81 -18.85 -9.83
C ARG A 10 0.04 -17.60 -10.01
N VAL A 11 0.52 -17.39 -11.23
CA VAL A 11 1.29 -16.21 -11.62
C VAL A 11 0.51 -15.47 -12.70
N ALA A 12 0.27 -14.17 -12.48
CA ALA A 12 -0.41 -13.31 -13.43
C ALA A 12 0.25 -11.93 -13.47
N CYS A 13 0.23 -11.28 -14.63
CA CYS A 13 0.56 -9.86 -14.72
C CYS A 13 -0.50 -9.04 -13.98
N ILE A 14 -0.07 -7.96 -13.31
CA ILE A 14 -0.98 -6.95 -12.78
C ILE A 14 -1.04 -5.86 -13.84
N GLU A 15 -2.25 -5.56 -14.31
CA GLU A 15 -2.45 -4.51 -15.30
C GLU A 15 -2.08 -3.13 -14.74
N PRO A 16 -1.76 -2.13 -15.59
CA PRO A 16 -1.59 -0.77 -15.11
C PRO A 16 -2.87 -0.22 -14.48
N GLY A 17 -2.77 0.31 -13.25
CA GLY A 17 -3.90 0.94 -12.57
C GLY A 17 -3.84 0.86 -11.05
N TRP A 18 -4.96 1.21 -10.41
CA TRP A 18 -5.12 1.08 -8.96
C TRP A 18 -5.51 -0.34 -8.59
N HIS A 19 -4.71 -0.92 -7.70
CA HIS A 19 -4.90 -2.25 -7.14
C HIS A 19 -4.82 -2.19 -5.61
N VAL A 20 -5.62 -3.02 -4.95
CA VAL A 20 -5.65 -3.14 -3.49
C VAL A 20 -5.67 -4.60 -3.10
N VAL A 21 -4.83 -4.95 -2.11
CA VAL A 21 -4.83 -6.26 -1.48
C VAL A 21 -4.93 -6.09 0.03
N THR A 22 -5.75 -6.92 0.67
CA THR A 22 -5.91 -6.92 2.13
C THR A 22 -5.68 -8.33 2.66
N HIS A 23 -6.64 -8.91 3.38
CA HIS A 23 -6.58 -10.31 3.84
C HIS A 23 -7.23 -11.29 2.85
N ARG A 24 -7.84 -10.77 1.77
CA ARG A 24 -8.39 -11.55 0.66
C ARG A 24 -7.57 -11.32 -0.61
N GLU A 25 -8.01 -11.94 -1.69
CA GLU A 25 -7.40 -11.85 -3.02
C GLU A 25 -7.29 -10.40 -3.52
N LEU A 26 -6.38 -10.18 -4.47
CA LEU A 26 -6.20 -8.90 -5.15
C LEU A 26 -7.52 -8.40 -5.75
N ASP A 27 -7.86 -7.14 -5.46
CA ASP A 27 -9.06 -6.46 -5.94
C ASP A 27 -10.40 -7.17 -5.65
N ASP A 28 -10.45 -8.07 -4.67
CA ASP A 28 -11.68 -8.79 -4.29
C ASP A 28 -12.82 -7.81 -3.96
N PRO A 29 -13.90 -7.73 -4.77
CA PRO A 29 -15.01 -6.81 -4.54
C PRO A 29 -15.86 -7.22 -3.34
N GLY A 30 -15.75 -8.46 -2.87
CA GLY A 30 -16.42 -8.97 -1.68
C GLY A 30 -15.72 -8.63 -0.38
N GLU A 31 -14.51 -8.05 -0.43
CA GLU A 31 -13.80 -7.55 0.76
C GLU A 31 -14.09 -6.06 0.95
N PRO A 32 -14.78 -5.66 2.05
CA PRO A 32 -15.24 -4.28 2.21
C PRO A 32 -14.12 -3.22 2.14
N ARG A 33 -12.94 -3.50 2.71
CA ARG A 33 -11.83 -2.54 2.70
C ARG A 33 -11.24 -2.38 1.31
N THR A 34 -11.03 -3.47 0.58
CA THR A 34 -10.60 -3.47 -0.82
C THR A 34 -11.57 -2.67 -1.69
N ALA A 35 -12.87 -2.98 -1.62
CA ALA A 35 -13.89 -2.28 -2.40
C ALA A 35 -13.92 -0.77 -2.08
N HIS A 36 -13.84 -0.40 -0.79
CA HIS A 36 -13.82 0.99 -0.36
C HIS A 36 -12.58 1.75 -0.87
N LEU A 37 -11.38 1.17 -0.69
CA LEU A 37 -10.12 1.79 -1.12
C LEU A 37 -10.07 1.96 -2.63
N LEU A 38 -10.47 0.95 -3.40
CA LEU A 38 -10.55 1.04 -4.86
C LEU A 38 -11.54 2.11 -5.31
N ALA A 39 -12.71 2.22 -4.67
CA ALA A 39 -13.68 3.27 -4.99
C ALA A 39 -13.10 4.67 -4.76
N ARG A 40 -12.36 4.88 -3.66
CA ARG A 40 -11.69 6.16 -3.36
C ARG A 40 -10.58 6.47 -4.37
N LEU A 41 -9.73 5.51 -4.69
CA LEU A 41 -8.61 5.67 -5.63
C LEU A 41 -9.08 5.93 -7.07
N ARG A 42 -10.12 5.22 -7.51
CA ARG A 42 -10.68 5.36 -8.87
C ARG A 42 -11.58 6.58 -9.00
N GLY A 43 -12.30 6.96 -7.95
CA GLY A 43 -13.23 8.09 -7.95
C GLY A 43 -12.55 9.46 -7.92
N ASN A 44 -11.30 9.54 -7.46
CA ASN A 44 -10.53 10.78 -7.40
C ASN A 44 -9.06 10.53 -7.77
N PRO A 45 -8.75 10.35 -9.08
CA PRO A 45 -7.38 10.12 -9.50
C PRO A 45 -6.52 11.36 -9.20
N PRO A 46 -5.42 11.23 -8.44
CA PRO A 46 -4.58 12.36 -8.09
C PRO A 46 -3.86 12.93 -9.32
N ALA A 47 -3.83 14.26 -9.43
CA ALA A 47 -3.21 14.95 -10.57
C ALA A 47 -1.67 15.00 -10.54
N SER A 48 -1.06 14.60 -9.42
CA SER A 48 0.39 14.61 -9.24
C SER A 48 0.83 13.58 -8.21
N ARG A 49 2.12 13.28 -8.20
CA ARG A 49 2.75 12.43 -7.18
C ARG A 49 2.48 12.94 -5.75
N ALA A 50 2.64 14.23 -5.52
CA ALA A 50 2.40 14.82 -4.20
C ALA A 50 0.93 14.71 -3.78
N ALA A 51 -0.01 14.89 -4.71
CA ALA A 51 -1.43 14.69 -4.44
C ALA A 51 -1.75 13.21 -4.16
N ALA A 52 -1.12 12.28 -4.88
CA ALA A 52 -1.28 10.85 -4.66
C ALA A 52 -0.78 10.44 -3.26
N GLU A 53 0.36 10.99 -2.86
CA GLU A 53 0.94 10.76 -1.55
C GLU A 53 0.04 11.27 -0.42
N VAL A 54 -0.52 12.48 -0.53
CA VAL A 54 -1.49 13.00 0.44
C VAL A 54 -2.72 12.09 0.53
N LEU A 55 -3.28 11.68 -0.61
CA LEU A 55 -4.43 10.77 -0.66
C LEU A 55 -4.12 9.43 0.01
N LEU A 56 -2.98 8.82 -0.30
CA LEU A 56 -2.60 7.52 0.24
C LEU A 56 -2.33 7.59 1.74
N VAL A 57 -1.69 8.66 2.21
CA VAL A 57 -1.52 8.91 3.65
C VAL A 57 -2.87 9.06 4.35
N GLU A 58 -3.82 9.82 3.79
CA GLU A 58 -5.18 9.94 4.33
C GLU A 58 -5.86 8.57 4.45
N LEU A 59 -5.81 7.77 3.38
CA LEU A 59 -6.41 6.44 3.36
C LEU A 59 -5.79 5.50 4.39
N LEU A 60 -4.46 5.52 4.54
CA LEU A 60 -3.72 4.72 5.52
C LEU A 60 -3.98 5.15 6.96
N ARG A 61 -4.26 6.44 7.19
CA ARG A 61 -4.63 7.00 8.51
C ARG A 61 -6.10 6.76 8.88
N SER A 62 -6.93 6.33 7.95
CA SER A 62 -8.38 6.26 8.16
C SER A 62 -8.79 5.27 9.26
N HIS A 63 -9.55 5.77 10.24
CA HIS A 63 -10.21 4.98 11.29
C HIS A 63 -11.61 4.49 10.87
N GLY A 64 -12.00 4.74 9.62
CA GLY A 64 -13.33 4.45 9.11
C GLY A 64 -14.43 5.29 9.78
N GLY A 65 -15.66 4.80 9.67
CA GLY A 65 -16.88 5.44 10.18
C GLY A 65 -18.08 4.52 9.94
N PRO A 66 -19.33 4.97 10.17
CA PRO A 66 -20.51 4.18 9.84
C PRO A 66 -20.48 3.74 8.36
N GLY A 67 -20.42 2.42 8.12
CA GLY A 67 -20.35 1.85 6.78
C GLY A 67 -19.00 2.01 6.05
N VAL A 68 -17.99 2.62 6.69
CA VAL A 68 -16.65 2.82 6.10
C VAL A 68 -15.63 1.97 6.85
N PRO A 69 -14.96 1.02 6.16
CA PRO A 69 -13.97 0.16 6.79
C PRO A 69 -12.74 0.96 7.24
N ARG A 70 -12.13 0.50 8.33
CA ARG A 70 -10.90 1.08 8.87
C ARG A 70 -9.69 0.57 8.10
N THR A 71 -8.72 1.44 7.85
CA THR A 71 -7.41 1.03 7.32
C THR A 71 -6.38 0.99 8.43
N CYS A 72 -6.34 2.03 9.28
CA CYS A 72 -5.55 2.02 10.51
C CYS A 72 -6.31 1.27 11.61
N LEU A 73 -5.74 0.16 12.06
CA LEU A 73 -6.35 -0.74 13.04
C LEU A 73 -5.70 -0.53 14.42
N HIS A 74 -6.51 -0.12 15.40
CA HIS A 74 -6.04 0.13 16.77
C HIS A 74 -6.37 -1.02 17.72
N GLU A 75 -7.30 -1.89 17.33
CA GLU A 75 -7.90 -2.92 18.17
C GLU A 75 -8.02 -4.22 17.38
N GLY A 76 -8.19 -5.33 18.10
CA GLY A 76 -8.25 -6.67 17.54
C GLY A 76 -6.91 -7.40 17.60
N ILE A 77 -6.86 -8.57 16.96
CA ILE A 77 -5.70 -9.48 17.01
C ILE A 77 -4.56 -8.94 16.10
N MET A 78 -4.93 -8.24 15.03
CA MET A 78 -4.01 -7.63 14.06
C MET A 78 -4.20 -6.12 14.09
N VAL A 79 -3.25 -5.42 14.70
CA VAL A 79 -3.22 -3.95 14.76
C VAL A 79 -2.21 -3.40 13.75
N THR A 80 -2.43 -2.18 13.29
CA THR A 80 -1.47 -1.46 12.46
C THR A 80 -0.29 -1.07 13.35
N VAL A 81 0.89 -1.59 13.03
CA VAL A 81 2.14 -1.28 13.75
C VAL A 81 3.06 -0.38 12.96
N SER A 82 2.87 -0.27 11.65
CA SER A 82 3.63 0.61 10.78
C SER A 82 2.91 0.81 9.45
N SER A 83 3.43 1.71 8.62
CA SER A 83 2.98 1.88 7.24
C SER A 83 4.08 2.50 6.37
N SER A 84 4.03 2.23 5.08
CA SER A 84 5.09 2.60 4.14
C SER A 84 4.50 3.11 2.82
N LEU A 85 5.16 4.12 2.25
CA LEU A 85 4.97 4.55 0.87
C LEU A 85 6.27 4.31 0.10
N VAL A 86 6.22 3.49 -0.97
CA VAL A 86 7.36 3.18 -1.85
C VAL A 86 7.04 3.55 -3.30
N TRP A 87 7.80 4.49 -3.84
CA TRP A 87 7.65 5.00 -5.20
C TRP A 87 8.84 4.53 -6.01
N MET A 88 8.59 4.06 -7.23
CA MET A 88 9.62 3.62 -8.16
C MET A 88 9.29 4.17 -9.53
N ASP A 89 10.24 4.88 -10.13
CA ASP A 89 10.16 5.42 -11.48
C ASP A 89 11.56 5.38 -12.13
N GLU A 90 11.68 5.90 -13.35
CA GLU A 90 12.96 5.95 -14.08
C GLU A 90 14.03 6.78 -13.35
N GLY A 91 13.63 7.74 -12.51
CA GLY A 91 14.51 8.58 -11.70
C GLY A 91 14.99 7.90 -10.40
N GLY A 92 14.51 6.70 -10.10
CA GLY A 92 14.91 5.90 -8.97
C GLY A 92 13.74 5.54 -8.04
N ALA A 93 14.07 5.26 -6.78
CA ALA A 93 13.09 4.89 -5.78
C ALA A 93 13.12 5.84 -4.59
N SER A 94 11.96 6.08 -3.99
CA SER A 94 11.85 6.77 -2.70
C SER A 94 11.01 5.97 -1.73
N TYR A 95 11.36 6.06 -0.45
CA TYR A 95 10.73 5.29 0.61
C TYR A 95 10.42 6.19 1.80
N ARG A 96 9.15 6.29 2.17
CA ARG A 96 8.72 6.94 3.41
C ARG A 96 8.07 5.92 4.33
N HIS A 97 8.34 6.06 5.63
CA HIS A 97 7.88 5.09 6.63
C HIS A 97 7.39 5.79 7.89
N ALA A 98 6.24 5.34 8.40
CA ALA A 98 5.79 5.63 9.76
C ALA A 98 6.00 4.38 10.61
N GLU A 99 6.95 4.44 11.54
CA GLU A 99 7.17 3.42 12.57
C GLU A 99 6.16 3.67 13.68
N GLY A 100 5.14 2.83 13.78
CA GLY A 100 3.93 3.09 14.55
C GLY A 100 2.70 3.36 13.67
N ARG A 101 1.54 3.50 14.31
CA ARG A 101 0.28 3.77 13.60
C ARG A 101 0.38 5.09 12.82
N PRO A 102 0.08 5.11 11.51
CA PRO A 102 0.24 6.31 10.70
C PRO A 102 -0.59 7.51 11.15
N CYS A 103 -1.69 7.28 11.87
CA CYS A 103 -2.54 8.35 12.42
C CYS A 103 -1.90 9.08 13.62
N GLU A 104 -0.92 8.44 14.28
CA GLU A 104 -0.22 8.95 15.47
C GLU A 104 1.25 9.28 15.15
N HIS A 105 1.79 8.73 14.07
CA HIS A 105 3.22 8.82 13.73
C HIS A 105 3.42 9.49 12.37
N GLU A 106 4.47 10.30 12.27
CA GLU A 106 4.85 10.97 11.04
C GLU A 106 5.55 10.01 10.08
N TYR A 107 5.46 10.30 8.78
CA TYR A 107 6.21 9.57 7.76
C TYR A 107 7.60 10.18 7.62
N GLU A 108 8.61 9.44 8.08
CA GLU A 108 10.02 9.78 7.91
C GLU A 108 10.52 9.37 6.52
N ASP A 109 11.42 10.17 5.93
CA ASP A 109 12.11 9.78 4.71
C ASP A 109 13.18 8.73 5.02
N ARG A 110 12.96 7.53 4.48
CA ARG A 110 13.84 6.36 4.56
C ARG A 110 14.47 6.02 3.22
N THR A 111 14.35 6.90 2.21
CA THR A 111 14.99 6.74 0.89
C THR A 111 16.48 6.43 0.98
N PRO A 112 17.28 6.99 1.92
CA PRO A 112 18.69 6.63 2.05
C PRO A 112 18.98 5.14 2.29
N LEU A 113 18.00 4.36 2.79
CA LEU A 113 18.15 2.90 2.96
C LEU A 113 18.15 2.14 1.62
N LEU A 114 17.59 2.72 0.57
CA LEU A 114 17.54 2.10 -0.76
C LEU A 114 18.87 2.20 -1.49
N SER A 115 19.72 3.17 -1.12
CA SER A 115 21.01 3.45 -1.76
C SER A 115 22.12 2.43 -1.45
N GLY A 116 21.87 1.44 -0.59
CA GLY A 116 22.85 0.44 -0.14
C GLY A 116 22.66 -0.96 -0.70
N ALA A 117 21.55 -1.24 -1.40
CA ALA A 117 21.30 -2.56 -1.98
C ALA A 117 21.85 -2.61 -3.42
N ALA A 118 23.15 -2.82 -3.56
CA ALA A 118 23.65 -3.41 -4.80
C ALA A 118 22.91 -4.74 -4.99
N LEU A 119 22.07 -4.85 -6.02
CA LEU A 119 21.47 -6.13 -6.41
C LEU A 119 22.63 -7.11 -6.66
N PRO A 120 22.78 -8.20 -5.87
CA PRO A 120 23.68 -9.25 -6.27
C PRO A 120 23.04 -9.94 -7.47
N GLY A 121 23.49 -9.62 -8.70
CA GLY A 121 23.03 -10.34 -9.89
C GLY A 121 23.10 -9.68 -11.25
N ALA A 122 23.52 -8.43 -11.41
CA ALA A 122 23.79 -7.88 -12.77
C ALA A 122 25.19 -8.29 -13.24
N GLY A 123 25.43 -9.60 -13.36
CA GLY A 123 26.70 -10.18 -13.75
C GLY A 123 26.53 -11.12 -14.94
N ARG A 124 26.78 -10.55 -16.13
CA ARG A 124 27.04 -11.16 -17.45
C ARG A 124 25.86 -11.71 -18.24
#